data_AF-A0AAV6FCM1-F1
#
_entry.id   AF-A0AAV6FCM1-F1
#
_cell.length_a   1.000
_cell.length_b   1.000
_cell.length_c   1.000
_cell.angle_alpha   90.00
_cell.angle_beta   90.00
_cell.angle_gamma   90.00
#
_symmetry.space_group_name_H-M   'P 1'
#
loop_
_entity.id
_entity.type
_entity.pdbx_description
1 polymer ?
#
loop_
_entity_poly.entity_id
_entity_poly.type
_entity_poly.pdbx_seq_one_letter_code
_entity_poly.pdbx_strand_id
1 'polypeptide(L)'
;RCCLYARRVTPACLCGVCGECVCSVGVEGGEEVRTAGRRWEAEEQWRGVLQAAQELRSQAELQDSLSRELQQLSTQQESTLAWVRELQQGLDALEEHASTQDKLNRAQSVLSLRSEGDSRLSSLRARVESVCAREGVEEERRCALRETLGGAEEQWRGVLQAAQELRSQAELQDSLSRELQQLSTQQESTLAWVRELQQGLDALARGTHGSPEHLEERLNRAQAILNVKSEGNGKLASLKKKVESLCAREDLDESRRRGFLQSLRDTDIEWRGVLQAAQEQHSVLKRVMERVVSCQYQKQQTQDRLGQLRKQTNELPHRFPWPGLGDRRQAVDQARVLLEKTRTLAPSLAGLRAMGRELYQITHDSSWTDHTWTAMEESVPGLLLELTELVKTLEEGIMAERRCVQLVEQHNAAQDWLREQVKGLPAPPTDRQDLQATINTLKALLQTVDREQREMKECDTTRDALIHLCTPGGQDSLSLEIIHLHELCDSSEQEVRE
;
A
#
# COMPACT_ATOMS: atom_id res chain seq x y z
N ARG A 1 -23.13 78.16 -48.02
CA ARG A 1 -24.50 77.87 -47.51
C ARG A 1 -24.48 78.29 -46.04
N CYS A 2 -25.17 79.38 -45.64
CA CYS A 2 -26.61 79.44 -45.29
C CYS A 2 -26.88 78.83 -43.90
N CYS A 3 -27.65 79.38 -42.94
CA CYS A 3 -28.50 80.60 -42.80
C CYS A 3 -28.85 80.75 -41.28
N LEU A 4 -29.36 81.84 -40.67
CA LEU A 4 -29.61 83.26 -41.04
C LEU A 4 -29.93 84.10 -39.76
N TYR A 5 -29.46 85.36 -39.68
CA TYR A 5 -30.01 86.48 -38.86
C TYR A 5 -29.91 86.35 -37.30
N ALA A 6 -30.02 87.41 -36.49
CA ALA A 6 -30.34 88.85 -36.71
C ALA A 6 -29.68 89.75 -35.61
N ARG A 7 -29.79 91.09 -35.54
CA ARG A 7 -29.82 92.24 -36.51
C ARG A 7 -30.20 93.53 -35.74
N ARG A 8 -29.66 94.72 -36.11
CA ARG A 8 -29.78 96.08 -35.47
C ARG A 8 -28.72 96.33 -34.36
N VAL A 9 -28.36 97.55 -33.91
CA VAL A 9 -28.40 98.99 -34.36
C VAL A 9 -27.36 99.71 -33.44
N THR A 10 -26.43 100.63 -33.76
CA THR A 10 -26.20 101.68 -34.79
C THR A 10 -26.74 103.10 -34.39
N PRO A 11 -26.14 104.24 -34.84
CA PRO A 11 -25.10 104.88 -34.02
C PRO A 11 -25.15 106.45 -33.96
N ALA A 12 -24.14 107.04 -33.30
CA ALA A 12 -23.45 108.33 -33.57
C ALA A 12 -24.23 109.63 -33.90
N CYS A 13 -23.75 110.76 -33.33
CA CYS A 13 -23.94 112.08 -33.94
C CYS A 13 -22.79 113.05 -33.57
N LEU A 14 -22.43 113.95 -34.49
CA LEU A 14 -21.39 115.00 -34.35
C LEU A 14 -22.02 116.38 -34.61
N CYS A 15 -21.86 117.32 -33.67
CA CYS A 15 -21.97 118.78 -33.86
C CYS A 15 -21.52 119.49 -32.56
N GLY A 16 -21.01 120.72 -32.55
CA GLY A 16 -20.69 121.66 -33.64
C GLY A 16 -19.99 122.91 -33.06
N VAL A 17 -19.30 123.69 -33.90
CA VAL A 17 -18.53 124.87 -33.46
C VAL A 17 -19.31 126.18 -33.63
N CYS A 18 -19.43 126.96 -32.55
CA CYS A 18 -19.67 128.42 -32.47
C CYS A 18 -19.52 128.83 -30.99
N GLY A 19 -19.12 130.03 -30.59
CA GLY A 19 -18.61 131.20 -31.34
C GLY A 19 -18.40 132.37 -30.34
N GLU A 20 -17.39 133.22 -30.55
CA GLU A 20 -17.09 134.33 -29.62
C GLU A 20 -18.11 135.47 -29.72
N CYS A 21 -18.50 136.06 -28.59
CA CYS A 21 -19.11 137.39 -28.51
C CYS A 21 -18.77 138.07 -27.17
N VAL A 22 -18.24 139.29 -27.24
CA VAL A 22 -17.85 140.11 -26.09
C VAL A 22 -18.96 141.09 -25.73
N CYS A 23 -19.25 141.26 -24.43
CA CYS A 23 -19.92 142.45 -23.90
C CYS A 23 -19.42 142.76 -22.48
N SER A 24 -18.89 143.97 -22.28
CA SER A 24 -18.22 144.37 -21.03
C SER A 24 -18.95 145.51 -20.31
N VAL A 25 -19.82 145.19 -19.36
CA VAL A 25 -20.34 146.06 -18.27
C VAL A 25 -20.72 145.13 -17.10
N GLY A 26 -20.50 145.42 -15.82
CA GLY A 26 -19.77 146.53 -15.19
C GLY A 26 -20.31 146.82 -13.77
N VAL A 27 -19.41 147.10 -12.82
CA VAL A 27 -19.67 147.76 -11.51
C VAL A 27 -20.47 146.97 -10.44
N GLU A 28 -19.70 146.43 -9.49
CA GLU A 28 -19.97 146.35 -8.02
C GLU A 28 -21.12 145.49 -7.45
N GLY A 29 -20.88 144.97 -6.23
CA GLY A 29 -21.76 144.04 -5.50
C GLY A 29 -21.21 142.61 -5.46
N GLY A 30 -20.58 142.12 -4.38
CA GLY A 30 -20.36 142.73 -3.07
C GLY A 30 -20.38 141.66 -1.97
N GLU A 31 -19.28 140.93 -1.81
CA GLU A 31 -18.97 140.03 -0.69
C GLU A 31 -19.74 138.69 -0.53
N GLU A 32 -21.04 138.56 -0.85
CA GLU A 32 -21.74 137.27 -0.61
C GLU A 32 -21.28 136.11 -1.53
N VAL A 33 -20.96 136.37 -2.80
CA VAL A 33 -20.64 135.30 -3.78
C VAL A 33 -19.27 134.64 -3.55
N ARG A 34 -18.32 135.33 -2.91
CA ARG A 34 -16.96 134.80 -2.60
C ARG A 34 -16.93 133.80 -1.44
N THR A 35 -18.07 133.59 -0.78
CA THR A 35 -18.27 132.49 0.18
C THR A 35 -18.94 131.30 -0.50
N ALA A 36 -19.90 131.53 -1.39
CA ALA A 36 -20.58 130.49 -2.16
C ALA A 36 -19.63 129.67 -3.05
N GLY A 37 -18.72 130.33 -3.81
CA GLY A 37 -17.76 129.61 -4.66
C GLY A 37 -16.85 128.67 -3.87
N ARG A 38 -16.26 129.16 -2.76
CA ARG A 38 -15.44 128.34 -1.86
C ARG A 38 -16.24 127.26 -1.11
N ARG A 39 -17.53 127.47 -0.87
CA ARG A 39 -18.42 126.44 -0.33
C ARG A 39 -18.66 125.33 -1.36
N TRP A 40 -18.88 125.66 -2.63
CA TRP A 40 -19.06 124.66 -3.69
C TRP A 40 -17.77 123.86 -3.97
N GLU A 41 -16.61 124.52 -4.05
CA GLU A 41 -15.32 123.83 -4.15
C GLU A 41 -15.06 122.91 -2.94
N ALA A 42 -15.40 123.35 -1.73
CA ALA A 42 -15.29 122.52 -0.53
C ALA A 42 -16.30 121.36 -0.50
N GLU A 43 -17.54 121.56 -0.97
CA GLU A 43 -18.56 120.52 -1.08
C GLU A 43 -18.18 119.44 -2.11
N GLU A 44 -17.58 119.83 -3.24
CA GLU A 44 -17.14 118.89 -4.27
C GLU A 44 -15.82 118.19 -3.90
N GLN A 45 -14.89 118.88 -3.23
CA GLN A 45 -13.74 118.23 -2.59
C GLN A 45 -14.19 117.25 -1.49
N TRP A 46 -15.21 117.60 -0.70
CA TRP A 46 -15.78 116.72 0.31
C TRP A 46 -16.51 115.52 -0.31
N ARG A 47 -17.20 115.70 -1.46
CA ARG A 47 -17.75 114.59 -2.25
C ARG A 47 -16.66 113.65 -2.75
N GLY A 48 -15.56 114.20 -3.28
CA GLY A 48 -14.40 113.42 -3.71
C GLY A 48 -13.74 112.66 -2.55
N VAL A 49 -13.58 113.29 -1.38
CA VAL A 49 -13.09 112.63 -0.16
C VAL A 49 -14.05 111.54 0.32
N LEU A 50 -15.38 111.74 0.24
CA LEU A 50 -16.36 110.73 0.60
C LEU A 50 -16.37 109.55 -0.38
N GLN A 51 -16.26 109.78 -1.69
CA GLN A 51 -16.11 108.71 -2.68
C GLN A 51 -14.80 107.95 -2.47
N ALA A 52 -13.66 108.64 -2.36
CA ALA A 52 -12.38 108.02 -2.07
C ALA A 52 -12.39 107.24 -0.74
N ALA A 53 -13.10 107.71 0.29
CA ALA A 53 -13.29 106.99 1.55
C ALA A 53 -14.21 105.76 1.42
N GLN A 54 -15.24 105.81 0.57
CA GLN A 54 -16.09 104.66 0.24
C GLN A 54 -15.36 103.62 -0.62
N GLU A 55 -14.52 104.06 -1.55
CA GLU A 55 -13.64 103.23 -2.38
C GLU A 55 -12.54 102.57 -1.53
N LEU A 56 -11.84 103.34 -0.68
CA LEU A 56 -10.88 102.80 0.29
C LEU A 56 -11.55 101.83 1.27
N ARG A 57 -12.77 102.12 1.73
CA ARG A 57 -13.53 101.22 2.59
C ARG A 57 -13.89 99.93 1.87
N SER A 58 -14.38 99.98 0.62
CA SER A 58 -14.72 98.77 -0.13
C SER A 58 -13.49 97.96 -0.51
N GLN A 59 -12.36 98.62 -0.81
CA GLN A 59 -11.05 97.96 -0.95
C GLN A 59 -10.58 97.31 0.35
N ALA A 60 -10.77 97.95 1.51
CA ALA A 60 -10.42 97.38 2.81
C ALA A 60 -11.31 96.18 3.19
N GLU A 61 -12.62 96.26 2.93
CA GLU A 61 -13.56 95.14 3.12
C GLU A 61 -13.25 93.98 2.15
N LEU A 62 -12.85 94.27 0.91
CA LEU A 62 -12.36 93.28 -0.05
C LEU A 62 -11.03 92.65 0.41
N GLN A 63 -10.05 93.45 0.83
CA GLN A 63 -8.76 92.99 1.39
C GLN A 63 -8.97 92.08 2.61
N ASP A 64 -9.84 92.47 3.54
CA ASP A 64 -10.18 91.66 4.72
C ASP A 64 -10.89 90.34 4.35
N SER A 65 -11.81 90.37 3.37
CA SER A 65 -12.43 89.14 2.84
C SER A 65 -11.40 88.19 2.23
N LEU A 66 -10.48 88.73 1.43
CA LEU A 66 -9.44 87.97 0.73
C LEU A 66 -8.38 87.42 1.69
N SER A 67 -7.98 88.22 2.68
CA SER A 67 -7.10 87.83 3.79
C SER A 67 -7.68 86.63 4.55
N ARG A 68 -8.96 86.71 4.93
CA ARG A 68 -9.68 85.64 5.64
C ARG A 68 -9.81 84.37 4.81
N GLU A 69 -10.10 84.49 3.51
CA GLU A 69 -10.14 83.35 2.59
C GLU A 69 -8.76 82.70 2.39
N LEU A 70 -7.70 83.49 2.25
CA LEU A 70 -6.31 83.00 2.15
C LEU A 70 -5.89 82.26 3.42
N GLN A 71 -6.24 82.77 4.60
CA GLN A 71 -5.96 82.11 5.89
C GLN A 71 -6.73 80.79 6.05
N GLN A 72 -8.00 80.76 5.63
CA GLN A 72 -8.78 79.52 5.59
C GLN A 72 -8.23 78.50 4.58
N LEU A 73 -7.70 78.97 3.45
CA LEU A 73 -7.10 78.11 2.44
C LEU A 73 -5.78 77.51 2.93
N SER A 74 -4.90 78.32 3.53
CA SER A 74 -3.63 77.84 4.13
C SER A 74 -3.90 76.79 5.22
N THR A 75 -4.83 77.06 6.15
CA THR A 75 -5.17 76.08 7.21
C THR A 75 -5.78 74.78 6.64
N GLN A 76 -6.51 74.82 5.52
CA GLN A 76 -6.96 73.61 4.83
C GLN A 76 -5.85 72.87 4.07
N GLN A 77 -4.90 73.59 3.46
CA GLN A 77 -3.71 72.98 2.86
C GLN A 77 -2.84 72.29 3.93
N GLU A 78 -2.57 72.96 5.04
CA GLU A 78 -1.83 72.43 6.19
C GLU A 78 -2.52 71.19 6.79
N SER A 79 -3.83 71.25 7.02
CA SER A 79 -4.61 70.11 7.54
C SER A 79 -4.63 68.92 6.58
N THR A 80 -4.74 69.17 5.27
CA THR A 80 -4.68 68.10 4.25
C THR A 80 -3.29 67.47 4.18
N LEU A 81 -2.23 68.28 4.20
CA LEU A 81 -0.84 67.83 4.21
C LEU A 81 -0.50 67.06 5.50
N ALA A 82 -0.99 67.49 6.66
CA ALA A 82 -0.81 66.77 7.93
C ALA A 82 -1.43 65.37 7.85
N TRP A 83 -2.68 65.26 7.40
CA TRP A 83 -3.36 63.98 7.21
C TRP A 83 -2.64 63.05 6.21
N VAL A 84 -2.17 63.56 5.08
CA VAL A 84 -1.37 62.76 4.13
C VAL A 84 -0.06 62.26 4.77
N ARG A 85 0.63 63.10 5.56
CA ARG A 85 1.84 62.70 6.29
C ARG A 85 1.57 61.68 7.40
N GLU A 86 0.46 61.78 8.11
CA GLU A 86 0.03 60.79 9.11
C GLU A 86 -0.25 59.42 8.47
N LEU A 87 -0.84 59.40 7.27
CA LEU A 87 -1.02 58.18 6.51
C LEU A 87 0.32 57.57 6.07
N GLN A 88 1.22 58.40 5.51
CA GLN A 88 2.57 58.01 5.10
C GLN A 88 3.41 57.46 6.28
N GLN A 89 3.49 58.21 7.38
CA GLN A 89 4.21 57.80 8.59
C GLN A 89 3.66 56.48 9.15
N GLY A 90 2.35 56.26 9.11
CA GLY A 90 1.76 54.98 9.50
C GLY A 90 1.86 53.86 8.46
N LEU A 91 2.44 54.09 7.28
CA LEU A 91 2.95 53.04 6.38
C LEU A 91 4.43 52.77 6.72
N ASP A 92 5.24 53.83 6.85
CA ASP A 92 6.68 53.74 7.12
C ASP A 92 7.01 53.17 8.51
N ALA A 93 6.11 53.35 9.49
CA ALA A 93 6.23 52.80 10.84
C ALA A 93 5.88 51.30 10.94
N LEU A 94 5.51 50.64 9.85
CA LEU A 94 5.47 49.18 9.80
C LEU A 94 6.90 48.66 9.71
N GLU A 95 7.46 48.28 10.86
CA GLU A 95 8.74 47.60 10.94
C GLU A 95 8.82 46.42 9.96
N GLU A 96 10.04 46.11 9.50
CA GLU A 96 10.33 44.95 8.66
C GLU A 96 9.75 43.65 9.28
N HIS A 97 9.69 43.58 10.61
CA HIS A 97 9.19 42.46 11.40
C HIS A 97 7.66 42.41 11.61
N ALA A 98 6.91 43.45 11.22
CA ALA A 98 5.44 43.43 11.32
C ALA A 98 4.83 42.32 10.45
N SER A 99 3.71 41.72 10.86
CA SER A 99 3.17 40.55 10.18
C SER A 99 2.66 40.87 8.77
N THR A 100 2.61 39.86 7.89
CA THR A 100 2.00 39.99 6.56
C THR A 100 0.55 40.46 6.65
N GLN A 101 -0.20 39.98 7.65
CA GLN A 101 -1.58 40.39 7.88
C GLN A 101 -1.70 41.86 8.30
N ASP A 102 -0.79 42.38 9.14
CA ASP A 102 -0.81 43.79 9.56
C ASP A 102 -0.45 44.71 8.39
N LYS A 103 0.56 44.33 7.60
CA LYS A 103 0.96 45.03 6.37
C LYS A 103 -0.19 45.07 5.36
N LEU A 104 -0.89 43.95 5.14
CA LEU A 104 -2.12 43.90 4.34
C LEU A 104 -3.21 44.81 4.92
N ASN A 105 -3.55 44.67 6.20
CA ASN A 105 -4.62 45.42 6.85
C ASN A 105 -4.40 46.94 6.74
N ARG A 106 -3.16 47.41 6.98
CA ARG A 106 -2.81 48.83 6.92
C ARG A 106 -2.84 49.35 5.49
N ALA A 107 -2.27 48.63 4.52
CA ALA A 107 -2.31 48.99 3.11
C ALA A 107 -3.76 49.05 2.59
N GLN A 108 -4.57 48.05 2.91
CA GLN A 108 -6.00 47.99 2.56
C GLN A 108 -6.77 49.17 3.17
N SER A 109 -6.43 49.57 4.41
CA SER A 109 -7.03 50.74 5.07
C SER A 109 -6.70 52.04 4.33
N VAL A 110 -5.44 52.30 3.98
CA VAL A 110 -5.04 53.49 3.22
C VAL A 110 -5.70 53.51 1.83
N LEU A 111 -5.72 52.38 1.12
CA LEU A 111 -6.37 52.25 -0.19
C LEU A 111 -7.89 52.46 -0.12
N SER A 112 -8.54 52.15 1.01
CA SER A 112 -9.98 52.42 1.21
C SER A 112 -10.30 53.92 1.31
N LEU A 113 -9.38 54.72 1.89
CA LEU A 113 -9.47 56.17 2.00
C LEU A 113 -9.24 56.90 0.66
N ARG A 114 -8.97 56.16 -0.43
CA ARG A 114 -8.68 56.74 -1.75
C ARG A 114 -9.73 57.76 -2.19
N SER A 115 -11.00 57.38 -2.13
CA SER A 115 -12.11 58.26 -2.53
C SER A 115 -12.22 59.52 -1.67
N GLU A 116 -11.87 59.43 -0.38
CA GLU A 116 -11.88 60.57 0.52
C GLU A 116 -10.74 61.53 0.21
N GLY A 117 -9.49 61.04 0.10
CA GLY A 117 -8.34 61.89 -0.24
C GLY A 117 -8.44 62.53 -1.63
N ASP A 118 -8.90 61.78 -2.63
CA ASP A 118 -9.19 62.29 -3.97
C ASP A 118 -10.26 63.42 -3.90
N SER A 119 -11.29 63.29 -3.04
CA SER A 119 -12.30 64.34 -2.84
C SER A 119 -11.79 65.57 -2.07
N ARG A 120 -10.97 65.38 -1.03
CA ARG A 120 -10.33 66.45 -0.25
C ARG A 120 -9.45 67.31 -1.15
N LEU A 121 -8.59 66.69 -1.96
CA LEU A 121 -7.72 67.37 -2.93
C LEU A 121 -8.51 68.06 -4.05
N SER A 122 -9.57 67.43 -4.56
CA SER A 122 -10.45 68.05 -5.56
C SER A 122 -11.12 69.33 -5.01
N SER A 123 -11.60 69.30 -3.76
CA SER A 123 -12.15 70.48 -3.09
C SER A 123 -11.08 71.55 -2.82
N LEU A 124 -9.86 71.14 -2.46
CA LEU A 124 -8.74 72.04 -2.20
C LEU A 124 -8.32 72.76 -3.49
N ARG A 125 -8.19 72.02 -4.59
CA ARG A 125 -7.90 72.53 -5.94
C ARG A 125 -8.94 73.56 -6.38
N ALA A 126 -10.22 73.26 -6.26
CA ALA A 126 -11.30 74.19 -6.61
C ALA A 126 -11.22 75.51 -5.81
N ARG A 127 -10.84 75.46 -4.52
CA ARG A 127 -10.60 76.68 -3.72
C ARG A 127 -9.33 77.43 -4.16
N VAL A 128 -8.22 76.74 -4.43
CA VAL A 128 -6.98 77.36 -4.94
C VAL A 128 -7.26 78.08 -6.26
N GLU A 129 -7.91 77.43 -7.21
CA GLU A 129 -8.29 78.04 -8.50
C GLU A 129 -9.21 79.25 -8.31
N SER A 130 -10.25 79.14 -7.46
CA SER A 130 -11.18 80.24 -7.17
C SER A 130 -10.50 81.45 -6.49
N VAL A 131 -9.52 81.24 -5.62
CA VAL A 131 -8.78 82.35 -4.98
C VAL A 131 -7.74 82.93 -5.95
N CYS A 132 -7.03 82.10 -6.71
CA CYS A 132 -6.10 82.57 -7.74
C CYS A 132 -6.81 83.42 -8.82
N ALA A 133 -8.08 83.15 -9.13
CA ALA A 133 -8.86 83.93 -10.10
C ALA A 133 -9.24 85.34 -9.62
N ARG A 134 -9.08 85.69 -8.33
CA ARG A 134 -9.43 87.02 -7.81
C ARG A 134 -8.36 88.06 -8.14
N GLU A 135 -8.81 89.25 -8.51
CA GLU A 135 -7.98 90.45 -8.57
C GLU A 135 -7.50 90.84 -7.16
N GLY A 136 -6.30 91.39 -7.04
CA GLY A 136 -5.68 91.74 -5.76
C GLY A 136 -4.85 90.64 -5.08
N VAL A 137 -4.81 89.42 -5.62
CA VAL A 137 -3.82 88.40 -5.20
C VAL A 137 -2.52 88.57 -5.99
N GLU A 138 -1.39 88.70 -5.28
CA GLU A 138 -0.04 88.74 -5.86
C GLU A 138 0.31 87.40 -6.55
N GLU A 139 0.94 87.43 -7.73
CA GLU A 139 1.22 86.19 -8.48
C GLU A 139 2.19 85.26 -7.72
N GLU A 140 3.12 85.81 -6.93
CA GLU A 140 3.99 85.03 -6.04
C GLU A 140 3.18 84.18 -5.04
N ARG A 141 2.09 84.73 -4.49
CA ARG A 141 1.16 83.97 -3.63
C ARG A 141 0.35 82.95 -4.42
N ARG A 142 -0.05 83.27 -5.66
CA ARG A 142 -0.73 82.30 -6.54
C ARG A 142 0.18 81.12 -6.88
N CYS A 143 1.48 81.35 -7.12
CA CYS A 143 2.47 80.30 -7.30
C CYS A 143 2.60 79.45 -6.03
N ALA A 144 2.85 80.06 -4.87
CA ALA A 144 2.98 79.32 -3.60
C ALA A 144 1.74 78.45 -3.27
N LEU A 145 0.53 78.94 -3.54
CA LEU A 145 -0.72 78.17 -3.36
C LEU A 145 -0.85 76.99 -4.34
N ARG A 146 -0.38 77.14 -5.58
CA ARG A 146 -0.35 76.07 -6.59
C ARG A 146 0.74 75.04 -6.30
N GLU A 147 1.91 75.47 -5.84
CA GLU A 147 3.05 74.61 -5.48
C GLU A 147 2.71 73.74 -4.25
N THR A 148 2.12 74.34 -3.21
CA THR A 148 1.67 73.61 -2.01
C THR A 148 0.55 72.62 -2.30
N LEU A 149 -0.38 72.95 -3.21
CA LEU A 149 -1.36 72.00 -3.73
C LEU A 149 -0.70 70.87 -4.51
N GLY A 150 0.21 71.17 -5.45
CA GLY A 150 0.93 70.16 -6.23
C GLY A 150 1.70 69.18 -5.35
N GLY A 151 2.42 69.68 -4.35
CA GLY A 151 3.11 68.87 -3.35
C GLY A 151 2.18 68.00 -2.51
N ALA A 152 0.94 68.46 -2.23
CA ALA A 152 -0.07 67.65 -1.54
C ALA A 152 -0.63 66.54 -2.43
N GLU A 153 -0.91 66.84 -3.70
CA GLU A 153 -1.36 65.85 -4.69
C GLU A 153 -0.29 64.80 -5.01
N GLU A 154 0.99 65.20 -5.00
CA GLU A 154 2.13 64.31 -5.23
C GLU A 154 2.45 63.44 -4.00
N GLN A 155 2.43 64.00 -2.78
CA GLN A 155 2.53 63.20 -1.55
C GLN A 155 1.40 62.18 -1.42
N TRP A 156 0.17 62.56 -1.78
CA TRP A 156 -0.97 61.64 -1.79
C TRP A 156 -0.82 60.51 -2.82
N ARG A 157 -0.32 60.83 -4.03
CA ARG A 157 0.03 59.83 -5.04
C ARG A 157 1.09 58.86 -4.52
N GLY A 158 2.11 59.36 -3.82
CA GLY A 158 3.12 58.57 -3.14
C GLY A 158 2.53 57.62 -2.10
N VAL A 159 1.68 58.12 -1.20
CA VAL A 159 0.97 57.32 -0.18
C VAL A 159 0.16 56.18 -0.81
N LEU A 160 -0.60 56.47 -1.87
CA LEU A 160 -1.39 55.45 -2.57
C LEU A 160 -0.50 54.42 -3.28
N GLN A 161 0.61 54.84 -3.88
CA GLN A 161 1.57 53.93 -4.52
C GLN A 161 2.28 53.04 -3.48
N ALA A 162 2.79 53.62 -2.39
CA ALA A 162 3.43 52.88 -1.30
C ALA A 162 2.47 51.84 -0.68
N ALA A 163 1.20 52.21 -0.48
CA ALA A 163 0.18 51.25 -0.02
C ALA A 163 -0.10 50.13 -1.04
N GLN A 164 -0.14 50.45 -2.34
CA GLN A 164 -0.33 49.46 -3.41
C GLN A 164 0.86 48.48 -3.49
N GLU A 165 2.09 48.98 -3.37
CA GLU A 165 3.32 48.20 -3.38
C GLU A 165 3.43 47.32 -2.12
N LEU A 166 3.26 47.89 -0.93
CA LEU A 166 3.23 47.17 0.35
C LEU A 166 2.20 46.03 0.34
N ARG A 167 0.99 46.28 -0.19
CA ARG A 167 -0.02 45.24 -0.36
C ARG A 167 0.49 44.12 -1.26
N SER A 168 1.02 44.43 -2.44
CA SER A 168 1.48 43.41 -3.39
C SER A 168 2.62 42.55 -2.83
N GLN A 169 3.55 43.15 -2.08
CA GLN A 169 4.62 42.43 -1.39
C GLN A 169 4.07 41.51 -0.31
N ALA A 170 3.10 41.97 0.49
CA ALA A 170 2.49 41.18 1.55
C ALA A 170 1.59 40.05 1.00
N GLU A 171 0.90 40.24 -0.13
CA GLU A 171 0.17 39.17 -0.85
C GLU A 171 1.13 38.08 -1.37
N LEU A 172 2.30 38.47 -1.90
CA LEU A 172 3.34 37.53 -2.33
C LEU A 172 3.96 36.76 -1.15
N GLN A 173 4.31 37.45 -0.05
CA GLN A 173 4.83 36.81 1.16
C GLN A 173 3.82 35.84 1.81
N ASP A 174 2.54 36.23 1.87
CA ASP A 174 1.48 35.34 2.36
C ASP A 174 1.32 34.10 1.47
N SER A 175 1.30 34.26 0.13
CA SER A 175 1.22 33.13 -0.80
C SER A 175 2.39 32.14 -0.63
N LEU A 176 3.63 32.65 -0.50
CA LEU A 176 4.80 31.83 -0.22
C LEU A 176 4.69 31.13 1.14
N SER A 177 4.22 31.82 2.19
CA SER A 177 4.04 31.21 3.51
C SER A 177 3.09 30.01 3.47
N ARG A 178 1.99 30.13 2.70
CA ARG A 178 1.01 29.06 2.48
C ARG A 178 1.57 27.91 1.64
N GLU A 179 2.38 28.19 0.61
CA GLU A 179 3.10 27.15 -0.16
C GLU A 179 4.08 26.36 0.72
N LEU A 180 4.87 27.05 1.56
CA LEU A 180 5.84 26.43 2.47
C LEU A 180 5.16 25.56 3.53
N GLN A 181 4.04 26.02 4.12
CA GLN A 181 3.25 25.24 5.09
C GLN A 181 2.64 23.98 4.44
N GLN A 182 2.15 24.10 3.20
CA GLN A 182 1.65 22.94 2.43
C GLN A 182 2.77 21.96 2.08
N LEU A 183 4.00 22.41 1.83
CA LEU A 183 5.13 21.52 1.60
C LEU A 183 5.52 20.78 2.88
N SER A 184 5.65 21.49 4.02
CA SER A 184 6.03 20.89 5.31
C SER A 184 5.06 19.77 5.71
N THR A 185 3.76 20.09 5.73
CA THR A 185 2.70 19.11 6.07
C THR A 185 2.65 17.91 5.12
N GLN A 186 3.01 18.07 3.84
CA GLN A 186 3.10 16.96 2.89
C GLN A 186 4.37 16.11 3.07
N GLN A 187 5.50 16.70 3.46
CA GLN A 187 6.70 15.95 3.85
C GLN A 187 6.45 15.17 5.14
N GLU A 188 5.94 15.82 6.18
CA GLU A 188 5.58 15.22 7.47
C GLU A 188 4.60 14.05 7.30
N SER A 189 3.51 14.25 6.53
CA SER A 189 2.51 13.20 6.26
C SER A 189 3.10 12.03 5.46
N THR A 190 3.97 12.29 4.48
CA THR A 190 4.61 11.22 3.70
C THR A 190 5.61 10.44 4.53
N LEU A 191 6.39 11.11 5.37
CA LEU A 191 7.36 10.52 6.29
C LEU A 191 6.67 9.69 7.38
N ALA A 192 5.56 10.18 7.94
CA ALA A 192 4.72 9.41 8.87
C ALA A 192 4.20 8.11 8.21
N TRP A 193 3.65 8.19 6.99
CA TRP A 193 3.19 7.03 6.23
C TRP A 193 4.32 6.01 5.94
N VAL A 194 5.52 6.47 5.57
CA VAL A 194 6.69 5.58 5.40
C VAL A 194 7.02 4.86 6.72
N ARG A 195 6.97 5.58 7.85
CA ARG A 195 7.25 5.04 9.19
C ARG A 195 6.17 4.09 9.69
N GLU A 196 4.90 4.32 9.37
CA GLU A 196 3.79 3.38 9.64
C GLU A 196 3.97 2.05 8.88
N LEU A 197 4.43 2.10 7.62
CA LEU A 197 4.77 0.90 6.85
C LEU A 197 5.96 0.16 7.46
N GLN A 198 7.02 0.88 7.87
CA GLN A 198 8.19 0.30 8.53
C GLN A 198 7.85 -0.32 9.90
N GLN A 199 7.11 0.39 10.76
CA GLN A 199 6.63 -0.14 12.04
C GLN A 199 5.75 -1.39 11.83
N GLY A 200 4.86 -1.35 10.83
CA GLY A 200 4.06 -2.52 10.45
C GLY A 200 4.81 -3.65 9.75
N LEU A 201 6.13 -3.51 9.53
CA LEU A 201 7.04 -4.58 9.09
C LEU A 201 7.95 -5.05 10.23
N ASP A 202 8.30 -4.16 11.17
CA ASP A 202 9.09 -4.44 12.37
C ASP A 202 8.28 -5.04 13.54
N ALA A 203 6.97 -4.78 13.60
CA ALA A 203 6.07 -5.31 14.63
C ALA A 203 5.86 -6.82 14.53
N LEU A 204 6.06 -7.39 13.34
CA LEU A 204 6.12 -8.82 13.13
C LEU A 204 7.57 -9.29 13.32
N ALA A 205 7.76 -10.48 13.91
CA ALA A 205 9.10 -11.03 14.18
C ALA A 205 9.97 -11.06 12.91
N ARG A 206 11.29 -10.85 13.05
CA ARG A 206 12.25 -10.93 11.92
C ARG A 206 12.62 -12.39 11.62
N GLY A 207 13.13 -12.65 10.42
CA GLY A 207 13.67 -13.96 10.02
C GLY A 207 12.60 -14.95 9.53
N THR A 208 12.79 -16.23 9.79
CA THR A 208 11.97 -17.33 9.22
C THR A 208 11.18 -18.11 10.27
N HIS A 209 11.13 -17.64 11.51
CA HIS A 209 10.52 -18.34 12.64
C HIS A 209 9.00 -18.14 12.73
N GLY A 210 8.29 -19.16 13.25
CA GLY A 210 6.83 -19.18 13.46
C GLY A 210 6.14 -20.38 12.81
N SER A 211 4.85 -20.59 13.13
CA SER A 211 3.99 -21.55 12.40
C SER A 211 3.77 -21.08 10.95
N PRO A 212 3.36 -21.95 10.02
CA PRO A 212 3.07 -21.57 8.63
C PRO A 212 2.12 -20.37 8.51
N GLU A 213 1.14 -20.25 9.40
CA GLU A 213 0.18 -19.13 9.44
C GLU A 213 0.88 -17.79 9.72
N HIS A 214 1.80 -17.76 10.69
CA HIS A 214 2.60 -16.57 10.99
C HIS A 214 3.54 -16.22 9.83
N LEU A 215 4.11 -17.23 9.16
CA LEU A 215 4.96 -17.01 7.98
C LEU A 215 4.16 -16.48 6.79
N GLU A 216 2.92 -16.92 6.61
CA GLU A 216 1.99 -16.43 5.60
C GLU A 216 1.50 -15.00 5.89
N GLU A 217 1.12 -14.68 7.13
CA GLU A 217 0.79 -13.30 7.54
C GLU A 217 1.95 -12.35 7.23
N ARG A 218 3.17 -12.75 7.58
CA ARG A 218 4.40 -11.96 7.36
C ARG A 218 4.72 -11.80 5.88
N LEU A 219 4.51 -12.86 5.09
CA LEU A 219 4.65 -12.82 3.63
C LEU A 219 3.64 -11.85 2.99
N ASN A 220 2.37 -11.92 3.42
CA ASN A 220 1.30 -11.06 2.96
C ASN A 220 1.53 -9.59 3.35
N ARG A 221 2.04 -9.32 4.56
CA ARG A 221 2.40 -7.97 5.00
C ARG A 221 3.54 -7.37 4.17
N ALA A 222 4.59 -8.15 3.89
CA ALA A 222 5.68 -7.73 3.02
C ALA A 222 5.19 -7.48 1.57
N GLN A 223 4.33 -8.35 1.03
CA GLN A 223 3.72 -8.15 -0.30
C GLN A 223 2.81 -6.91 -0.35
N ALA A 224 2.08 -6.59 0.72
CA ALA A 224 1.27 -5.37 0.79
C ALA A 224 2.12 -4.09 0.68
N ILE A 225 3.30 -4.05 1.31
CA ILE A 225 4.27 -2.94 1.16
C ILE A 225 4.79 -2.86 -0.28
N LEU A 226 5.11 -4.00 -0.91
CA LEU A 226 5.55 -4.05 -2.30
C LEU A 226 4.45 -3.61 -3.29
N ASN A 227 3.16 -3.79 -2.95
CA ASN A 227 2.04 -3.32 -3.75
C ASN A 227 1.92 -1.79 -3.77
N VAL A 228 2.15 -1.10 -2.64
CA VAL A 228 2.13 0.38 -2.56
C VAL A 228 3.41 1.04 -3.08
N LYS A 229 4.33 0.28 -3.70
CA LYS A 229 5.58 0.78 -4.28
C LYS A 229 5.37 1.88 -5.33
N SER A 230 4.33 1.77 -6.15
CA SER A 230 3.98 2.80 -7.14
C SER A 230 3.45 4.08 -6.49
N GLU A 231 2.64 3.95 -5.44
CA GLU A 231 2.07 5.06 -4.67
C GLU A 231 3.16 5.87 -3.95
N GLY A 232 4.04 5.21 -3.20
CA GLY A 232 5.13 5.89 -2.48
C GLY A 232 6.13 6.57 -3.42
N ASN A 233 6.46 5.93 -4.54
CA ASN A 233 7.24 6.57 -5.61
C ASN A 233 6.53 7.80 -6.20
N GLY A 234 5.20 7.75 -6.36
CA GLY A 234 4.38 8.88 -6.80
C GLY A 234 4.37 10.04 -5.80
N LYS A 235 4.23 9.75 -4.49
CA LYS A 235 4.33 10.74 -3.40
C LYS A 235 5.69 11.44 -3.42
N LEU A 236 6.79 10.67 -3.45
CA LEU A 236 8.14 11.24 -3.51
C LEU A 236 8.42 12.03 -4.79
N ALA A 237 7.95 11.59 -5.96
CA ALA A 237 8.10 12.35 -7.20
C ALA A 237 7.32 13.67 -7.17
N SER A 238 6.11 13.68 -6.57
CA SER A 238 5.31 14.89 -6.36
C SER A 238 5.99 15.86 -5.39
N LEU A 239 6.44 15.36 -4.24
CA LEU A 239 7.22 16.15 -3.26
C LEU A 239 8.48 16.73 -3.88
N LYS A 240 9.28 15.91 -4.58
CA LYS A 240 10.51 16.34 -5.24
C LYS A 240 10.26 17.50 -6.20
N LYS A 241 9.25 17.39 -7.07
CA LYS A 241 8.88 18.48 -7.99
C LYS A 241 8.49 19.78 -7.27
N LYS A 242 7.82 19.70 -6.10
CA LYS A 242 7.46 20.87 -5.29
C LYS A 242 8.68 21.49 -4.59
N VAL A 243 9.57 20.67 -4.02
CA VAL A 243 10.83 21.12 -3.42
C VAL A 243 11.71 21.79 -4.48
N GLU A 244 11.87 21.19 -5.66
CA GLU A 244 12.62 21.78 -6.78
C GLU A 244 12.02 23.12 -7.24
N SER A 245 10.69 23.20 -7.35
CA SER A 245 9.99 24.44 -7.73
C SER A 245 10.11 25.57 -6.69
N LEU A 246 10.19 25.25 -5.39
CA LEU A 246 10.33 26.24 -4.32
C LEU A 246 11.79 26.65 -4.11
N CYS A 247 12.74 25.70 -4.18
CA CYS A 247 14.17 25.99 -4.09
C CYS A 247 14.68 26.83 -5.28
N ALA A 248 14.01 26.77 -6.44
CA ALA A 248 14.30 27.62 -7.60
C ALA A 248 13.90 29.10 -7.42
N ARG A 249 13.13 29.46 -6.38
CA ARG A 249 12.81 30.87 -6.08
C ARG A 249 13.97 31.52 -5.33
N GLU A 250 14.44 32.68 -5.78
CA GLU A 250 15.55 33.42 -5.16
C GLU A 250 15.20 33.96 -3.75
N ASP A 251 13.91 34.27 -3.52
CA ASP A 251 13.38 34.87 -2.28
C ASP A 251 13.30 33.91 -1.07
N LEU A 252 13.52 32.61 -1.27
CA LEU A 252 13.50 31.61 -0.21
C LEU A 252 14.83 31.54 0.56
N ASP A 253 14.79 31.69 1.88
CA ASP A 253 15.96 31.53 2.75
C ASP A 253 16.69 30.18 2.51
N GLU A 254 18.00 30.26 2.45
CA GLU A 254 18.90 29.15 2.18
C GLU A 254 18.93 28.11 3.32
N SER A 255 18.66 28.49 4.57
CA SER A 255 18.50 27.50 5.65
C SER A 255 17.23 26.65 5.46
N ARG A 256 16.12 27.29 5.06
CA ARG A 256 14.87 26.63 4.67
C ARG A 256 15.04 25.75 3.43
N ARG A 257 15.70 26.23 2.36
CA ARG A 257 16.02 25.40 1.16
C ARG A 257 16.72 24.10 1.56
N ARG A 258 17.77 24.18 2.38
CA ARG A 258 18.49 23.01 2.90
C ARG A 258 17.60 22.09 3.74
N GLY A 259 16.73 22.65 4.59
CA GLY A 259 15.76 21.87 5.38
C GLY A 259 14.84 21.00 4.53
N PHE A 260 14.17 21.58 3.53
CA PHE A 260 13.28 20.84 2.63
C PHE A 260 14.02 19.79 1.79
N LEU A 261 15.23 20.11 1.31
CA LEU A 261 16.07 19.18 0.55
C LEU A 261 16.59 18.02 1.41
N GLN A 262 16.90 18.26 2.68
CA GLN A 262 17.33 17.23 3.62
C GLN A 262 16.15 16.31 3.98
N SER A 263 15.00 16.87 4.40
CA SER A 263 13.80 16.09 4.68
C SER A 263 13.35 15.22 3.49
N LEU A 264 13.47 15.73 2.27
CA LEU A 264 13.18 14.95 1.06
C LEU A 264 14.15 13.76 0.91
N ARG A 265 15.46 13.97 1.13
CA ARG A 265 16.48 12.91 1.08
C ARG A 265 16.26 11.86 2.17
N ASP A 266 15.94 12.29 3.39
CA ASP A 266 15.71 11.39 4.52
C ASP A 266 14.47 10.51 4.28
N THR A 267 13.38 11.10 3.80
CA THR A 267 12.15 10.36 3.43
C THR A 267 12.40 9.37 2.27
N ASP A 268 13.21 9.76 1.28
CA ASP A 268 13.61 8.95 0.13
C ASP A 268 14.59 7.82 0.51
N ILE A 269 15.43 8.01 1.54
CA ILE A 269 16.27 6.98 2.15
C ILE A 269 15.43 6.01 2.99
N GLU A 270 14.58 6.50 3.89
CA GLU A 270 13.68 5.66 4.70
C GLU A 270 12.80 4.79 3.79
N TRP A 271 12.15 5.37 2.78
CA TRP A 271 11.31 4.66 1.81
C TRP A 271 12.04 3.54 1.06
N ARG A 272 13.28 3.78 0.61
CA ARG A 272 14.12 2.73 0.01
C ARG A 272 14.44 1.63 1.02
N GLY A 273 14.70 1.99 2.28
CA GLY A 273 14.89 1.05 3.38
C GLY A 273 13.67 0.13 3.57
N VAL A 274 12.46 0.69 3.65
CA VAL A 274 11.21 -0.09 3.79
C VAL A 274 11.01 -1.03 2.60
N LEU A 275 11.19 -0.52 1.37
CA LEU A 275 11.06 -1.32 0.16
C LEU A 275 12.09 -2.45 0.07
N GLN A 276 13.35 -2.20 0.46
CA GLN A 276 14.39 -3.23 0.47
C GLN A 276 14.10 -4.28 1.53
N ALA A 277 13.78 -3.88 2.77
CA ALA A 277 13.45 -4.80 3.85
C ALA A 277 12.23 -5.67 3.51
N ALA A 278 11.17 -5.08 2.92
CA ALA A 278 10.01 -5.83 2.45
C ALA A 278 10.35 -6.79 1.30
N GLN A 279 11.19 -6.38 0.34
CA GLN A 279 11.62 -7.21 -0.78
C GLN A 279 12.46 -8.41 -0.33
N GLU A 280 13.38 -8.19 0.62
CA GLU A 280 14.21 -9.23 1.24
C GLU A 280 13.35 -10.21 2.02
N GLN A 281 12.53 -9.73 2.98
CA GLN A 281 11.63 -10.58 3.77
C GLN A 281 10.69 -11.39 2.88
N HIS A 282 10.02 -10.75 1.91
CA HIS A 282 9.14 -11.44 0.96
C HIS A 282 9.86 -12.56 0.20
N SER A 283 11.08 -12.29 -0.31
CA SER A 283 11.85 -13.28 -1.08
C SER A 283 12.28 -14.50 -0.24
N VAL A 284 12.61 -14.29 1.04
CA VAL A 284 13.02 -15.36 1.97
C VAL A 284 11.80 -16.14 2.44
N LEU A 285 10.75 -15.45 2.91
CA LEU A 285 9.51 -16.08 3.39
C LEU A 285 8.82 -16.88 2.30
N LYS A 286 8.75 -16.38 1.06
CA LYS A 286 8.16 -17.11 -0.07
C LYS A 286 8.88 -18.44 -0.30
N ARG A 287 10.22 -18.43 -0.35
CA ARG A 287 11.02 -19.65 -0.54
C ARG A 287 10.85 -20.64 0.61
N VAL A 288 10.68 -20.16 1.85
CA VAL A 288 10.39 -21.04 3.00
C VAL A 288 8.98 -21.63 2.89
N MET A 289 7.96 -20.84 2.58
CA MET A 289 6.58 -21.32 2.40
C MET A 289 6.47 -22.35 1.27
N GLU A 290 7.13 -22.12 0.14
CA GLU A 290 7.22 -23.09 -0.97
C GLU A 290 7.81 -24.44 -0.51
N ARG A 291 8.84 -24.42 0.35
CA ARG A 291 9.40 -25.64 0.95
C ARG A 291 8.48 -26.28 1.99
N VAL A 292 7.83 -25.48 2.84
CA VAL A 292 6.87 -25.93 3.87
C VAL A 292 5.72 -26.70 3.22
N VAL A 293 5.04 -26.10 2.23
CA VAL A 293 3.91 -26.72 1.53
C VAL A 293 4.33 -27.97 0.78
N SER A 294 5.49 -27.94 0.10
CA SER A 294 6.03 -29.12 -0.60
C SER A 294 6.33 -30.28 0.36
N CYS A 295 6.93 -30.00 1.52
CA CYS A 295 7.22 -31.02 2.54
C CYS A 295 5.95 -31.56 3.21
N GLN A 296 4.96 -30.71 3.50
CA GLN A 296 3.64 -31.12 4.00
C GLN A 296 2.90 -32.04 3.01
N TYR A 297 2.90 -31.70 1.73
CA TYR A 297 2.31 -32.54 0.68
C TYR A 297 3.01 -33.91 0.58
N GLN A 298 4.35 -33.94 0.62
CA GLN A 298 5.12 -35.18 0.63
C GLN A 298 4.91 -36.02 1.90
N LYS A 299 4.70 -35.37 3.06
CA LYS A 299 4.32 -36.02 4.34
C LYS A 299 3.00 -36.74 4.18
N GLN A 300 1.96 -36.05 3.71
CA GLN A 300 0.64 -36.63 3.49
C GLN A 300 0.69 -37.79 2.48
N GLN A 301 1.31 -37.59 1.31
CA GLN A 301 1.44 -38.63 0.28
C GLN A 301 2.18 -39.88 0.78
N THR A 302 3.19 -39.71 1.64
CA THR A 302 3.93 -40.83 2.25
C THR A 302 3.09 -41.55 3.29
N GLN A 303 2.35 -40.80 4.12
CA GLN A 303 1.42 -41.33 5.13
C GLN A 303 0.27 -42.12 4.49
N ASP A 304 -0.30 -41.63 3.39
CA ASP A 304 -1.36 -42.31 2.64
C ASP A 304 -0.87 -43.59 1.97
N ARG A 305 0.32 -43.56 1.32
CA ARG A 305 0.93 -44.76 0.74
C ARG A 305 1.28 -45.80 1.81
N LEU A 306 1.74 -45.38 2.98
CA LEU A 306 1.98 -46.26 4.13
C LEU A 306 0.67 -46.90 4.65
N GLY A 307 -0.40 -46.10 4.78
CA GLY A 307 -1.74 -46.60 5.14
C GLY A 307 -2.30 -47.60 4.12
N GLN A 308 -2.08 -47.35 2.82
CA GLN A 308 -2.43 -48.27 1.75
C GLN A 308 -1.67 -49.59 1.84
N LEU A 309 -0.35 -49.57 2.12
CA LEU A 309 0.43 -50.80 2.30
C LEU A 309 -0.02 -51.58 3.53
N ARG A 310 -0.27 -50.92 4.68
CA ARG A 310 -0.89 -51.56 5.86
C ARG A 310 -2.18 -52.28 5.52
N LYS A 311 -3.08 -51.60 4.80
CA LYS A 311 -4.33 -52.21 4.35
C LYS A 311 -4.07 -53.43 3.44
N GLN A 312 -3.16 -53.31 2.47
CA GLN A 312 -2.84 -54.40 1.54
C GLN A 312 -2.16 -55.61 2.21
N THR A 313 -1.35 -55.40 3.25
CA THR A 313 -0.80 -56.49 4.09
C THR A 313 -1.92 -57.21 4.84
N ASN A 314 -2.83 -56.46 5.48
CA ASN A 314 -3.96 -57.01 6.23
C ASN A 314 -5.01 -57.72 5.35
N GLU A 315 -5.00 -57.48 4.04
CA GLU A 315 -5.87 -58.12 3.04
C GLU A 315 -5.28 -59.41 2.45
N LEU A 316 -4.05 -59.80 2.82
CA LEU A 316 -3.43 -61.05 2.35
C LEU A 316 -4.08 -62.29 3.02
N PRO A 317 -4.30 -63.39 2.27
CA PRO A 317 -4.79 -64.63 2.85
C PRO A 317 -3.69 -65.33 3.67
N HIS A 318 -4.00 -65.62 4.93
CA HIS A 318 -3.15 -66.45 5.81
C HIS A 318 -3.55 -67.94 5.81
N ARG A 319 -4.67 -68.29 5.16
CA ARG A 319 -5.25 -69.64 5.12
C ARG A 319 -5.83 -69.94 3.75
N PHE A 320 -5.71 -71.19 3.30
CA PHE A 320 -5.95 -71.60 1.91
C PHE A 320 -6.91 -72.80 1.80
N PRO A 321 -7.53 -73.05 0.64
CA PRO A 321 -8.20 -74.33 0.39
C PRO A 321 -7.20 -75.49 0.36
N TRP A 322 -7.73 -76.71 0.27
CA TRP A 322 -6.95 -77.92 0.00
C TRP A 322 -7.55 -78.67 -1.21
N PRO A 323 -6.74 -78.97 -2.25
CA PRO A 323 -5.44 -78.34 -2.56
C PRO A 323 -5.58 -76.82 -2.79
N GLY A 324 -4.52 -76.06 -2.50
CA GLY A 324 -4.48 -74.59 -2.55
C GLY A 324 -3.17 -73.99 -3.08
N LEU A 325 -2.29 -74.82 -3.66
CA LEU A 325 -0.92 -74.46 -4.06
C LEU A 325 -0.83 -73.26 -5.02
N GLY A 326 -1.86 -73.03 -5.84
CA GLY A 326 -1.95 -71.86 -6.73
C GLY A 326 -2.13 -70.56 -5.93
N ASP A 327 -3.13 -70.53 -5.06
CA ASP A 327 -3.45 -69.40 -4.20
C ASP A 327 -2.29 -69.06 -3.26
N ARG A 328 -1.62 -70.07 -2.70
CA ARG A 328 -0.43 -69.88 -1.85
C ARG A 328 0.71 -69.20 -2.61
N ARG A 329 1.00 -69.62 -3.85
CA ARG A 329 2.02 -68.96 -4.69
C ARG A 329 1.64 -67.51 -5.00
N GLN A 330 0.38 -67.26 -5.35
CA GLN A 330 -0.12 -65.91 -5.61
C GLN A 330 0.01 -65.02 -4.36
N ALA A 331 -0.29 -65.54 -3.17
CA ALA A 331 -0.11 -64.82 -1.91
C ALA A 331 1.37 -64.51 -1.62
N VAL A 332 2.30 -65.45 -1.87
CA VAL A 332 3.75 -65.20 -1.76
C VAL A 332 4.19 -64.08 -2.70
N ASP A 333 3.81 -64.11 -3.96
CA ASP A 333 4.24 -63.09 -4.92
C ASP A 333 3.62 -61.71 -4.63
N GLN A 334 2.36 -61.67 -4.15
CA GLN A 334 1.75 -60.43 -3.64
C GLN A 334 2.48 -59.90 -2.40
N ALA A 335 2.80 -60.75 -1.41
CA ALA A 335 3.51 -60.38 -0.20
C ALA A 335 4.94 -59.89 -0.50
N ARG A 336 5.66 -60.53 -1.42
CA ARG A 336 6.98 -60.09 -1.92
C ARG A 336 6.91 -58.71 -2.60
N VAL A 337 5.87 -58.46 -3.41
CA VAL A 337 5.65 -57.14 -4.03
C VAL A 337 5.34 -56.06 -2.98
N LEU A 338 4.60 -56.38 -1.91
CA LEU A 338 4.35 -55.46 -0.80
C LEU A 338 5.62 -55.21 0.04
N LEU A 339 6.43 -56.25 0.27
CA LEU A 339 7.71 -56.16 0.98
C LEU A 339 8.66 -55.19 0.25
N GLU A 340 8.78 -55.29 -1.07
CA GLU A 340 9.63 -54.39 -1.86
C GLU A 340 9.07 -52.95 -1.98
N LYS A 341 7.74 -52.80 -2.11
CA LYS A 341 7.07 -51.49 -2.00
C LYS A 341 7.30 -50.83 -0.64
N THR A 342 7.48 -51.61 0.42
CA THR A 342 7.77 -51.14 1.79
C THR A 342 9.26 -50.80 1.95
N ARG A 343 10.18 -51.62 1.41
CA ARG A 343 11.62 -51.32 1.38
C ARG A 343 11.92 -49.98 0.69
N THR A 344 11.27 -49.71 -0.45
CA THR A 344 11.44 -48.43 -1.17
C THR A 344 10.86 -47.21 -0.44
N LEU A 345 10.00 -47.37 0.57
CA LEU A 345 9.54 -46.26 1.40
C LEU A 345 10.60 -45.79 2.39
N ALA A 346 11.41 -46.68 2.96
CA ALA A 346 12.40 -46.34 3.99
C ALA A 346 13.35 -45.19 3.60
N PRO A 347 14.04 -45.19 2.43
CA PRO A 347 14.89 -44.07 2.02
C PRO A 347 14.09 -42.80 1.69
N SER A 348 12.87 -42.95 1.17
CA SER A 348 11.98 -41.81 0.86
C SER A 348 11.57 -41.07 2.14
N LEU A 349 11.14 -41.82 3.17
CA LEU A 349 10.79 -41.28 4.47
C LEU A 349 12.01 -40.68 5.19
N ALA A 350 13.17 -41.31 5.13
CA ALA A 350 14.40 -40.79 5.72
C ALA A 350 14.85 -39.44 5.09
N GLY A 351 14.76 -39.32 3.75
CA GLY A 351 15.03 -38.08 3.03
C GLY A 351 14.02 -36.98 3.36
N LEU A 352 12.73 -37.32 3.40
CA LEU A 352 11.67 -36.40 3.82
C LEU A 352 11.84 -35.94 5.27
N ARG A 353 12.24 -36.83 6.18
CA ARG A 353 12.55 -36.50 7.57
C ARG A 353 13.73 -35.55 7.69
N ALA A 354 14.76 -35.71 6.86
CA ALA A 354 15.86 -34.75 6.79
C ALA A 354 15.36 -33.35 6.38
N MET A 355 14.50 -33.26 5.36
CA MET A 355 13.86 -32.00 4.96
C MET A 355 13.01 -31.40 6.09
N GLY A 356 12.26 -32.22 6.84
CA GLY A 356 11.53 -31.79 8.03
C GLY A 356 12.45 -31.24 9.13
N ARG A 357 13.62 -31.85 9.36
CA ARG A 357 14.62 -31.33 10.33
C ARG A 357 15.25 -30.02 9.88
N GLU A 358 15.51 -29.82 8.58
CA GLU A 358 15.91 -28.51 8.05
C GLU A 358 14.82 -27.46 8.24
N LEU A 359 13.55 -27.81 7.98
CA LEU A 359 12.42 -26.90 8.19
C LEU A 359 12.21 -26.58 9.68
N TYR A 360 12.45 -27.51 10.60
CA TYR A 360 12.53 -27.23 12.03
C TYR A 360 13.63 -26.21 12.36
N GLN A 361 14.85 -26.39 11.82
CA GLN A 361 15.94 -25.42 12.03
C GLN A 361 15.63 -24.03 11.47
N ILE A 362 14.92 -23.94 10.34
CA ILE A 362 14.55 -22.67 9.70
C ILE A 362 13.36 -21.98 10.41
N THR A 363 12.34 -22.74 10.81
CA THR A 363 11.04 -22.21 11.30
C THR A 363 10.87 -22.26 12.81
N HIS A 364 11.57 -23.17 13.49
CA HIS A 364 11.38 -23.54 14.90
C HIS A 364 9.95 -24.01 15.23
N ASP A 365 9.15 -24.39 14.23
CA ASP A 365 7.81 -24.94 14.44
C ASP A 365 7.88 -26.42 14.88
N SER A 366 7.31 -26.69 16.05
CA SER A 366 7.17 -28.03 16.63
C SER A 366 6.42 -29.06 15.76
N SER A 367 5.64 -28.65 14.75
CA SER A 367 4.98 -29.56 13.80
C SER A 367 5.97 -30.44 13.01
N TRP A 368 7.20 -29.97 12.83
CA TRP A 368 8.30 -30.74 12.22
C TRP A 368 8.89 -31.81 13.14
N THR A 369 8.53 -31.81 14.42
CA THR A 369 8.95 -32.76 15.45
C THR A 369 7.78 -33.51 16.09
N ASP A 370 6.59 -33.46 15.48
CA ASP A 370 5.38 -34.11 15.99
C ASP A 370 5.46 -35.66 16.05
N HIS A 371 4.51 -36.25 16.79
CA HIS A 371 4.37 -37.70 16.96
C HIS A 371 3.98 -38.48 15.68
N THR A 372 3.55 -37.80 14.61
CA THR A 372 3.16 -38.48 13.35
C THR A 372 4.41 -38.87 12.57
N TRP A 373 5.48 -38.07 12.66
CA TRP A 373 6.78 -38.42 12.11
C TRP A 373 7.34 -39.70 12.75
N THR A 374 7.36 -39.77 14.08
CA THR A 374 7.87 -40.96 14.79
C THR A 374 7.00 -42.19 14.52
N ALA A 375 5.67 -42.05 14.54
CA ALA A 375 4.76 -43.14 14.19
C ALA A 375 4.94 -43.65 12.75
N MET A 376 5.31 -42.79 11.79
CA MET A 376 5.68 -43.23 10.44
C MET A 376 7.05 -43.91 10.42
N GLU A 377 8.07 -43.36 11.10
CA GLU A 377 9.42 -43.94 11.16
C GLU A 377 9.42 -45.34 11.80
N GLU A 378 8.62 -45.56 12.84
CA GLU A 378 8.47 -46.86 13.53
C GLU A 378 7.61 -47.87 12.74
N SER A 379 6.66 -47.39 11.93
CA SER A 379 5.75 -48.27 11.18
C SER A 379 6.42 -49.10 10.09
N VAL A 380 7.46 -48.56 9.44
CA VAL A 380 8.12 -49.20 8.29
C VAL A 380 8.91 -50.45 8.72
N PRO A 381 9.76 -50.41 9.78
CA PRO A 381 10.37 -51.62 10.34
C PRO A 381 9.35 -52.70 10.75
N GLY A 382 8.22 -52.32 11.36
CA GLY A 382 7.16 -53.26 11.74
C GLY A 382 6.58 -54.01 10.55
N LEU A 383 6.21 -53.29 9.49
CA LEU A 383 5.69 -53.87 8.25
C LEU A 383 6.71 -54.73 7.51
N LEU A 384 8.00 -54.35 7.53
CA LEU A 384 9.07 -55.15 6.95
C LEU A 384 9.24 -56.49 7.68
N LEU A 385 9.13 -56.50 9.01
CA LEU A 385 9.18 -57.73 9.81
C LEU A 385 7.97 -58.63 9.53
N GLU A 386 6.76 -58.05 9.60
CA GLU A 386 5.48 -58.73 9.34
C GLU A 386 5.45 -59.40 7.96
N LEU A 387 5.76 -58.65 6.90
CA LEU A 387 5.79 -59.17 5.53
C LEU A 387 6.91 -60.19 5.30
N THR A 388 8.04 -60.09 6.01
CA THR A 388 9.13 -61.07 5.88
C THR A 388 8.76 -62.41 6.50
N GLU A 389 8.20 -62.41 7.72
CA GLU A 389 7.76 -63.65 8.38
C GLU A 389 6.55 -64.27 7.69
N LEU A 390 5.64 -63.44 7.14
CA LEU A 390 4.53 -63.92 6.31
C LEU A 390 5.01 -64.61 5.02
N VAL A 391 5.95 -64.01 4.28
CA VAL A 391 6.53 -64.64 3.08
C VAL A 391 7.16 -65.99 3.43
N LYS A 392 7.94 -66.06 4.53
CA LYS A 392 8.54 -67.30 5.04
C LYS A 392 7.47 -68.36 5.36
N THR A 393 6.45 -68.01 6.15
CA THR A 393 5.36 -68.93 6.55
C THR A 393 4.62 -69.49 5.32
N LEU A 394 4.38 -68.64 4.31
CA LEU A 394 3.74 -69.06 3.06
C LEU A 394 4.66 -69.95 2.21
N GLU A 395 5.96 -69.67 2.16
CA GLU A 395 6.95 -70.52 1.45
C GLU A 395 7.10 -71.90 2.12
N GLU A 396 7.14 -71.96 3.45
CA GLU A 396 7.09 -73.21 4.22
C GLU A 396 5.79 -73.98 3.93
N GLY A 397 4.65 -73.29 3.93
CA GLY A 397 3.35 -73.86 3.55
C GLY A 397 3.25 -74.37 2.12
N ILE A 398 3.97 -73.77 1.16
CA ILE A 398 4.09 -74.24 -0.22
C ILE A 398 4.94 -75.52 -0.30
N MET A 399 5.99 -75.63 0.50
CA MET A 399 6.86 -76.81 0.54
C MET A 399 6.16 -78.00 1.19
N ALA A 400 5.48 -77.78 2.33
CA ALA A 400 4.68 -78.80 2.99
C ALA A 400 3.54 -79.31 2.09
N GLU A 401 2.84 -78.43 1.37
CA GLU A 401 1.74 -78.82 0.47
C GLU A 401 2.24 -79.69 -0.68
N ARG A 402 3.36 -79.33 -1.31
CA ARG A 402 3.97 -80.17 -2.35
C ARG A 402 4.33 -81.55 -1.84
N ARG A 403 4.87 -81.67 -0.61
CA ARG A 403 5.24 -82.97 -0.04
C ARG A 403 4.00 -83.80 0.30
N CYS A 404 2.96 -83.19 0.86
CA CYS A 404 1.70 -83.86 1.18
C CYS A 404 0.99 -84.34 -0.09
N VAL A 405 0.85 -83.50 -1.13
CA VAL A 405 0.27 -83.91 -2.43
C VAL A 405 1.10 -85.04 -3.05
N GLN A 406 2.44 -84.93 -3.05
CA GLN A 406 3.30 -86.01 -3.55
C GLN A 406 3.10 -87.32 -2.78
N LEU A 407 2.98 -87.28 -1.45
CA LEU A 407 2.72 -88.47 -0.64
C LEU A 407 1.34 -89.06 -0.94
N VAL A 408 0.30 -88.24 -1.06
CA VAL A 408 -1.06 -88.66 -1.46
C VAL A 408 -1.05 -89.32 -2.84
N GLU A 409 -0.36 -88.75 -3.83
CA GLU A 409 -0.19 -89.34 -5.16
C GLU A 409 0.60 -90.67 -5.11
N GLN A 410 1.68 -90.73 -4.31
CA GLN A 410 2.52 -91.92 -4.14
C GLN A 410 1.75 -93.06 -3.49
N HIS A 411 1.02 -92.79 -2.40
CA HIS A 411 0.19 -93.77 -1.71
C HIS A 411 -0.94 -94.28 -2.61
N ASN A 412 -1.72 -93.41 -3.26
CA ASN A 412 -2.77 -93.86 -4.18
C ASN A 412 -2.22 -94.79 -5.28
N ALA A 413 -1.10 -94.44 -5.91
CA ALA A 413 -0.45 -95.28 -6.93
C ALA A 413 0.08 -96.62 -6.37
N ALA A 414 0.57 -96.64 -5.13
CA ALA A 414 1.01 -97.86 -4.46
C ALA A 414 -0.16 -98.76 -4.06
N GLN A 415 -1.28 -98.18 -3.59
CA GLN A 415 -2.51 -98.92 -3.28
C GLN A 415 -3.15 -99.51 -4.55
N ASP A 416 -3.19 -98.77 -5.66
CA ASP A 416 -3.62 -99.32 -6.96
C ASP A 416 -2.70 -100.44 -7.45
N TRP A 417 -1.38 -100.26 -7.32
CA TRP A 417 -0.42 -101.32 -7.69
C TRP A 417 -0.61 -102.58 -6.84
N LEU A 418 -0.74 -102.46 -5.51
CA LEU A 418 -1.00 -103.58 -4.60
C LEU A 418 -2.27 -104.33 -5.01
N ARG A 419 -3.39 -103.62 -5.20
CA ARG A 419 -4.67 -104.21 -5.63
C ARG A 419 -4.54 -104.96 -6.96
N GLU A 420 -3.83 -104.42 -7.95
CA GLU A 420 -3.63 -105.11 -9.23
C GLU A 420 -2.66 -106.31 -9.11
N GLN A 421 -1.67 -106.27 -8.22
CA GLN A 421 -0.82 -107.45 -7.96
C GLN A 421 -1.58 -108.57 -7.25
N VAL A 422 -2.42 -108.26 -6.25
CA VAL A 422 -3.23 -109.24 -5.52
C VAL A 422 -4.23 -109.92 -6.47
N LYS A 423 -4.98 -109.14 -7.27
CA LYS A 423 -5.87 -109.69 -8.33
C LYS A 423 -5.13 -110.52 -9.38
N GLY A 424 -3.85 -110.21 -9.61
CA GLY A 424 -2.97 -110.90 -10.55
C GLY A 424 -2.35 -112.19 -10.03
N LEU A 425 -2.56 -112.57 -8.76
CA LEU A 425 -2.03 -113.80 -8.20
C LEU A 425 -2.64 -115.05 -8.89
N PRO A 426 -1.82 -116.01 -9.35
CA PRO A 426 -2.32 -117.22 -9.98
C PRO A 426 -2.98 -118.17 -8.98
N ALA A 427 -3.84 -119.06 -9.50
CA ALA A 427 -4.40 -120.18 -8.75
C ALA A 427 -3.28 -121.01 -8.05
N PRO A 428 -3.57 -121.65 -6.89
CA PRO A 428 -2.54 -122.22 -6.01
C PRO A 428 -1.55 -123.14 -6.76
N PRO A 429 -0.24 -122.85 -6.71
CA PRO A 429 0.74 -123.48 -7.59
C PRO A 429 0.89 -124.97 -7.27
N THR A 430 0.79 -125.79 -8.31
CA THR A 430 0.91 -127.25 -8.20
C THR A 430 2.38 -127.72 -8.20
N ASP A 431 3.26 -126.98 -8.88
CA ASP A 431 4.68 -127.30 -9.00
C ASP A 431 5.58 -126.49 -8.05
N ARG A 432 6.69 -127.13 -7.62
CA ARG A 432 7.59 -126.59 -6.58
C ARG A 432 8.32 -125.30 -6.99
N GLN A 433 8.52 -125.07 -8.28
CA GLN A 433 9.14 -123.83 -8.79
C GLN A 433 8.16 -122.66 -8.72
N ASP A 434 6.91 -122.86 -9.13
CA ASP A 434 5.85 -121.85 -9.09
C ASP A 434 5.48 -121.49 -7.65
N LEU A 435 5.49 -122.46 -6.74
CA LEU A 435 5.34 -122.22 -5.29
C LEU A 435 6.44 -121.29 -4.76
N GLN A 436 7.70 -121.50 -5.18
CA GLN A 436 8.80 -120.64 -4.78
C GLN A 436 8.72 -119.23 -5.40
N ALA A 437 8.20 -119.11 -6.62
CA ALA A 437 7.93 -117.83 -7.25
C ALA A 437 6.83 -117.05 -6.51
N THR A 438 5.68 -117.68 -6.26
CA THR A 438 4.54 -117.08 -5.55
C THR A 438 4.93 -116.63 -4.13
N ILE A 439 5.69 -117.45 -3.39
CA ILE A 439 6.23 -117.08 -2.06
C ILE A 439 7.15 -115.85 -2.14
N ASN A 440 7.91 -115.68 -3.23
CA ASN A 440 8.76 -114.51 -3.40
C ASN A 440 7.95 -113.26 -3.75
N THR A 441 6.90 -113.39 -4.58
CA THR A 441 5.96 -112.30 -4.89
C THR A 441 5.25 -111.82 -3.63
N LEU A 442 4.64 -112.72 -2.84
CA LEU A 442 3.94 -112.37 -1.60
C LEU A 442 4.87 -111.66 -0.59
N LYS A 443 6.14 -112.08 -0.48
CA LYS A 443 7.14 -111.37 0.33
C LYS A 443 7.45 -109.96 -0.16
N ALA A 444 7.45 -109.74 -1.47
CA ALA A 444 7.62 -108.40 -2.04
C ALA A 444 6.40 -107.51 -1.77
N LEU A 445 5.17 -108.06 -1.87
CA LEU A 445 3.94 -107.32 -1.53
C LEU A 445 3.92 -106.91 -0.05
N LEU A 446 4.24 -107.83 0.86
CA LEU A 446 4.36 -107.54 2.29
C LEU A 446 5.44 -106.48 2.58
N GLN A 447 6.59 -106.51 1.88
CA GLN A 447 7.62 -105.47 2.00
C GLN A 447 7.17 -104.09 1.48
N THR A 448 6.26 -104.05 0.50
CA THR A 448 5.60 -102.81 0.07
C THR A 448 4.60 -102.33 1.12
N VAL A 449 3.78 -103.20 1.73
CA VAL A 449 2.89 -102.82 2.84
C VAL A 449 3.67 -102.30 4.05
N ASP A 450 4.75 -102.98 4.46
CA ASP A 450 5.69 -102.54 5.50
C ASP A 450 6.40 -101.20 5.15
N ARG A 451 6.38 -100.78 3.89
CA ARG A 451 6.86 -99.45 3.44
C ARG A 451 5.74 -98.41 3.53
N GLU A 452 4.57 -98.70 2.97
CA GLU A 452 3.40 -97.81 2.99
C GLU A 452 3.06 -97.37 4.42
N GLN A 453 2.98 -98.30 5.37
CA GLN A 453 2.76 -98.00 6.80
C GLN A 453 3.78 -97.04 7.45
N ARG A 454 4.99 -96.93 6.88
CA ARG A 454 6.03 -96.01 7.37
C ARG A 454 5.97 -94.66 6.67
N GLU A 455 5.64 -94.63 5.38
CA GLU A 455 5.50 -93.39 4.63
C GLU A 455 4.17 -92.67 4.95
N MET A 456 3.11 -93.40 5.33
CA MET A 456 1.87 -92.82 5.87
C MET A 456 2.09 -91.95 7.12
N LYS A 457 3.10 -92.27 7.94
CA LYS A 457 3.49 -91.45 9.11
C LYS A 457 4.19 -90.15 8.72
N GLU A 458 4.86 -90.13 7.56
CA GLU A 458 5.31 -88.87 6.97
C GLU A 458 4.11 -88.08 6.43
N CYS A 459 3.12 -88.77 5.85
CA CYS A 459 1.87 -88.17 5.39
C CYS A 459 1.12 -87.47 6.54
N ASP A 460 0.90 -88.14 7.68
CA ASP A 460 0.41 -87.56 8.94
C ASP A 460 1.20 -86.31 9.36
N THR A 461 2.54 -86.42 9.38
CA THR A 461 3.42 -85.31 9.79
C THR A 461 3.26 -84.10 8.86
N THR A 462 3.09 -84.32 7.56
CA THR A 462 2.82 -83.23 6.60
C THR A 462 1.40 -82.68 6.69
N ARG A 463 0.39 -83.51 6.97
CA ARG A 463 -0.98 -83.06 7.29
C ARG A 463 -0.97 -82.09 8.46
N ASP A 464 -0.32 -82.47 9.56
CA ASP A 464 -0.36 -81.69 10.81
C ASP A 464 0.41 -80.36 10.67
N ALA A 465 1.49 -80.33 9.87
CA ALA A 465 2.16 -79.10 9.48
C ALA A 465 1.28 -78.18 8.58
N LEU A 466 0.36 -78.76 7.80
CA LEU A 466 -0.51 -78.03 6.87
C LEU A 466 -1.83 -77.58 7.46
N ILE A 467 -2.39 -78.31 8.43
CA ILE A 467 -3.78 -78.13 8.85
C ILE A 467 -4.03 -76.73 9.40
N HIS A 468 -3.07 -76.15 10.13
CA HIS A 468 -3.17 -74.78 10.64
C HIS A 468 -3.11 -73.68 9.55
N LEU A 469 -2.56 -74.00 8.38
CA LEU A 469 -2.48 -73.13 7.19
C LEU A 469 -3.69 -73.30 6.25
N CYS A 470 -4.62 -74.20 6.57
CA CYS A 470 -5.83 -74.43 5.79
C CYS A 470 -7.03 -73.61 6.34
N THR A 471 -7.91 -73.22 5.43
CA THR A 471 -9.29 -72.79 5.72
C THR A 471 -10.08 -73.95 6.33
N PRO A 472 -11.17 -73.73 7.10
CA PRO A 472 -11.92 -74.81 7.73
C PRO A 472 -12.33 -75.94 6.75
N GLY A 473 -12.95 -75.61 5.62
CA GLY A 473 -13.28 -76.62 4.61
C GLY A 473 -12.04 -77.30 3.97
N GLY A 474 -10.90 -76.62 3.91
CA GLY A 474 -9.63 -77.24 3.52
C GLY A 474 -9.04 -78.16 4.60
N GLN A 475 -9.27 -77.87 5.89
CA GLN A 475 -8.93 -78.76 7.00
C GLN A 475 -9.77 -80.03 6.96
N ASP A 476 -11.07 -79.89 6.71
CA ASP A 476 -12.00 -81.02 6.56
C ASP A 476 -11.60 -81.90 5.36
N SER A 477 -11.42 -81.33 4.17
CA SER A 477 -11.02 -82.07 2.96
C SER A 477 -9.69 -82.80 3.12
N LEU A 478 -8.65 -82.11 3.63
CA LEU A 478 -7.33 -82.71 3.87
C LEU A 478 -7.43 -83.86 4.90
N SER A 479 -8.21 -83.68 5.96
CA SER A 479 -8.38 -84.73 6.99
C SER A 479 -9.09 -85.96 6.42
N LEU A 480 -10.15 -85.76 5.63
CA LEU A 480 -10.90 -86.84 4.99
C LEU A 480 -10.06 -87.62 3.97
N GLU A 481 -9.24 -86.94 3.17
CA GLU A 481 -8.35 -87.59 2.19
C GLU A 481 -7.26 -88.45 2.88
N ILE A 482 -6.66 -87.93 3.97
CA ILE A 482 -5.68 -88.69 4.75
C ILE A 482 -6.32 -89.85 5.53
N ILE A 483 -7.55 -89.70 6.02
CA ILE A 483 -8.32 -90.81 6.64
C ILE A 483 -8.60 -91.89 5.59
N HIS A 484 -9.05 -91.52 4.39
CA HIS A 484 -9.34 -92.47 3.32
C HIS A 484 -8.07 -93.25 2.90
N LEU A 485 -6.91 -92.60 2.83
CA LEU A 485 -5.65 -93.30 2.57
C LEU A 485 -5.31 -94.35 3.66
N HIS A 486 -5.57 -94.07 4.94
CA HIS A 486 -5.42 -95.09 5.99
C HIS A 486 -6.38 -96.27 5.79
N GLU A 487 -7.66 -96.01 5.50
CA GLU A 487 -8.64 -97.07 5.21
C GLU A 487 -8.21 -97.96 4.01
N LEU A 488 -7.63 -97.35 2.97
CA LEU A 488 -7.08 -98.09 1.82
C LEU A 488 -5.84 -98.90 2.19
N CYS A 489 -4.92 -98.36 2.98
CA CYS A 489 -3.73 -99.09 3.44
C CYS A 489 -4.11 -100.30 4.31
N ASP A 490 -5.01 -100.12 5.27
CA ASP A 490 -5.49 -101.20 6.15
C ASP A 490 -6.21 -102.30 5.35
N SER A 491 -7.00 -101.91 4.33
CA SER A 491 -7.67 -102.87 3.42
C SER A 491 -6.68 -103.66 2.57
N SER A 492 -5.70 -102.99 1.95
CA SER A 492 -4.67 -103.67 1.15
C SER A 492 -3.74 -104.54 2.00
N GLU A 493 -3.45 -104.15 3.24
CA GLU A 493 -2.70 -104.96 4.21
C GLU A 493 -3.44 -106.27 4.55
N GLN A 494 -4.76 -106.22 4.69
CA GLN A 494 -5.58 -107.41 4.88
C GLN A 494 -5.63 -108.28 3.61
N GLU A 495 -5.89 -107.69 2.44
CA GLU A 495 -5.91 -108.40 1.15
C GLU A 495 -4.58 -109.07 0.78
N VAL A 496 -3.43 -108.56 1.25
CA VAL A 496 -2.08 -109.14 1.03
C VAL A 496 -1.74 -110.23 2.07
N ARG A 497 -2.54 -110.39 3.13
CA ARG A 497 -2.32 -111.36 4.23
C ARG A 497 -3.18 -112.61 4.17
N GLU A 498 -4.30 -112.58 3.46
CA GLU A 498 -5.22 -113.72 3.25
C GLU A 498 -4.75 -114.69 2.16
#